data_AF-M3Y8H1-F1
#
_entry.id   AF-M3Y8H1-F1
#
_cell.length_a   1.000
_cell.length_b   1.000
_cell.length_c   1.000
_cell.angle_alpha   90.00
_cell.angle_beta   90.00
_cell.angle_gamma   90.00
#
_symmetry.space_group_name_H-M   'P 1'
#
loop_
_entity.id
_entity.type
_entity.pdbx_description
1 polymer ?
#
loop_
_entity_poly.entity_id
_entity_poly.type
_entity_poly.pdbx_seq_one_letter_code
_entity_poly.pdbx_strand_id
1 'polypeptide(L)'
;MLCSGGRAFPAAPSLPGEAFSFLFCALQINCVTFPHPDTMPEQQLLKPTEWSYCDYFWADKKDPQGNGTVAGFELLLQKQLKGKQMQKEMSEFIRER
;
A
#
# COMPACT_ATOMS: atom_id res chain seq x y z
N MET A 1 -6.75 -9.55 -5.13
CA MET A 1 -6.95 -8.28 -4.40
C MET A 1 -7.30 -8.61 -2.95
N LEU A 2 -6.35 -9.10 -2.15
CA LEU A 2 -6.67 -9.63 -0.81
C LEU A 2 -5.83 -9.01 0.33
N CYS A 3 -5.04 -7.98 0.07
CA CYS A 3 -4.14 -7.39 1.09
C CYS A 3 -4.36 -5.88 1.25
N SER A 4 -5.60 -5.40 1.10
CA SER A 4 -5.88 -3.94 1.13
C SER A 4 -6.06 -3.35 2.54
N GLY A 5 -5.74 -4.09 3.60
CA GLY A 5 -5.96 -3.62 4.98
C GLY A 5 -5.08 -4.25 6.08
N GLY A 6 -4.04 -5.01 5.71
CA GLY A 6 -3.10 -5.61 6.67
C GLY A 6 -1.88 -4.71 6.87
N ARG A 7 -1.40 -4.56 8.11
CA ARG A 7 -0.14 -3.88 8.44
C ARG A 7 0.97 -4.71 7.80
N ALA A 8 1.56 -4.15 6.77
CA ALA A 8 2.78 -4.64 6.17
C ALA A 8 3.95 -4.41 7.14
N PHE A 9 4.62 -5.48 7.57
CA PHE A 9 5.87 -5.35 8.32
C PHE A 9 7.06 -5.50 7.37
N PRO A 10 8.10 -4.64 7.46
CA PRO A 10 9.36 -4.89 6.78
C PRO A 10 9.96 -6.18 7.33
N ALA A 11 10.25 -7.13 6.45
CA ALA A 11 10.67 -8.49 6.81
C ALA A 11 11.96 -8.47 7.66
N ALA A 12 11.88 -8.94 8.91
CA ALA A 12 13.04 -9.37 9.67
C ALA A 12 12.66 -10.39 10.76
N PRO A 13 12.86 -11.70 10.55
CA PRO A 13 13.02 -12.64 11.65
C PRO A 13 14.50 -12.62 12.07
N SER A 14 14.79 -12.11 13.27
CA SER A 14 16.17 -12.07 13.82
C SER A 14 16.59 -13.39 14.49
N LEU A 15 15.77 -14.44 14.44
CA LEU A 15 16.01 -15.70 15.16
C LEU A 15 15.70 -16.95 14.31
N PRO A 16 16.57 -17.98 14.31
CA PRO A 16 16.47 -19.13 13.41
C PRO A 16 15.35 -20.14 13.76
N GLY A 17 14.73 -20.06 14.95
CA GLY A 17 13.69 -21.01 15.40
C GLY A 17 12.24 -20.63 15.05
N GLU A 18 11.96 -19.33 14.87
CA GLU A 18 10.60 -18.80 14.59
C GLU A 18 10.32 -18.68 13.08
N ALA A 19 11.33 -18.86 12.21
CA ALA A 19 11.20 -18.65 10.77
C ALA A 19 10.31 -19.69 10.08
N PHE A 20 10.30 -20.93 10.57
CA PHE A 20 9.54 -22.03 9.95
C PHE A 20 8.03 -21.90 10.18
N SER A 21 7.63 -21.43 11.37
CA SER A 21 6.21 -21.14 11.69
C SER A 21 5.73 -19.82 11.09
N PHE A 22 6.60 -18.80 11.01
CA PHE A 22 6.27 -17.52 10.38
C PHE A 22 5.99 -17.65 8.87
N LEU A 23 6.75 -18.48 8.15
CA LEU A 23 6.58 -18.67 6.71
C LEU A 23 5.24 -19.36 6.38
N PHE A 24 4.71 -20.18 7.28
CA PHE A 24 3.44 -20.88 7.08
C PHE A 24 2.21 -19.99 7.38
N CYS A 25 2.36 -18.97 8.24
CA CYS A 25 1.28 -18.07 8.65
C CYS A 25 1.33 -16.68 7.98
N ALA A 26 2.30 -16.39 7.12
CA ALA A 26 2.46 -15.08 6.49
C ALA A 26 2.77 -15.18 4.99
N LEU A 27 2.12 -14.33 4.19
CA LEU A 27 2.29 -14.19 2.75
C LEU A 27 3.33 -13.12 2.45
N GLN A 28 4.43 -13.49 1.80
CA GLN A 28 5.41 -12.52 1.31
C GLN A 28 5.06 -12.11 -0.13
N ILE A 29 4.77 -10.83 -0.35
CA ILE A 29 4.45 -10.25 -1.65
C ILE A 29 5.40 -9.07 -1.87
N ASN A 30 6.17 -9.08 -2.96
CA ASN A 30 7.09 -7.97 -3.32
C ASN A 30 7.99 -7.49 -2.17
N CYS A 31 8.56 -8.43 -1.40
CA CYS A 31 9.40 -8.18 -0.22
C CYS A 31 8.68 -7.56 1.00
N VAL A 32 7.35 -7.59 1.00
CA VAL A 32 6.50 -7.17 2.12
C VAL A 32 5.76 -8.39 2.68
N THR A 33 5.78 -8.57 4.00
CA THR A 33 5.11 -9.68 4.67
C THR A 33 3.74 -9.26 5.16
N PHE A 34 2.70 -9.96 4.70
CA PHE A 34 1.31 -9.81 5.12
C PHE A 34 0.88 -11.03 5.94
N PRO A 35 0.01 -10.88 6.95
CA PRO A 35 -0.58 -12.03 7.63
C PRO A 35 -1.45 -12.85 6.66
N HIS A 36 -1.49 -14.18 6.83
CA HIS A 36 -2.36 -15.05 6.03
C HIS A 36 -3.85 -14.77 6.35
N PRO A 37 -4.76 -14.75 5.36
CA PRO A 37 -6.17 -14.43 5.58
C PRO A 37 -6.86 -15.37 6.57
N ASP A 38 -6.48 -16.64 6.62
CA ASP A 38 -7.11 -17.65 7.48
C ASP A 38 -6.67 -17.58 8.95
N THR A 39 -5.54 -16.92 9.23
CA THR A 39 -5.01 -16.75 10.60
C THR A 39 -5.12 -15.31 11.09
N MET A 40 -5.76 -14.42 10.33
CA MET A 40 -5.86 -13.01 10.68
C MET A 40 -6.84 -12.76 11.83
N PRO A 41 -6.39 -12.30 13.01
CA PRO A 41 -7.28 -11.56 13.91
C PRO A 41 -7.71 -10.26 13.21
N GLU A 42 -8.94 -9.81 13.45
CA GLU A 42 -9.47 -8.55 12.88
C GLU A 42 -8.49 -7.40 13.19
N GLN A 43 -7.79 -6.89 12.16
CA GLN A 43 -6.80 -5.87 12.37
C GLN A 43 -7.48 -4.51 12.49
N GLN A 44 -7.30 -3.86 13.63
CA GLN A 44 -7.69 -2.46 13.79
C GLN A 44 -6.85 -1.58 12.86
N LEU A 45 -7.53 -0.74 12.08
CA LEU A 45 -6.90 0.32 11.29
C LEU A 45 -6.15 1.28 12.21
N LEU A 46 -5.06 1.86 11.71
CA LEU A 46 -4.31 2.91 12.40
C LEU A 46 -5.22 4.11 12.68
N LYS A 47 -6.11 4.43 11.73
CA LYS A 47 -7.09 5.49 11.84
C LYS A 47 -8.49 4.94 11.52
N PRO A 48 -9.22 4.39 12.51
CA PRO A 48 -10.45 3.63 12.30
C PRO A 48 -11.59 4.38 11.60
N THR A 49 -11.62 5.70 11.74
CA THR A 49 -12.69 6.57 11.23
C THR A 49 -12.31 7.31 9.94
N GLU A 50 -11.09 7.13 9.45
CA GLU A 50 -10.55 7.90 8.32
C GLU A 50 -10.07 6.98 7.20
N TRP A 51 -10.37 7.36 5.96
CA TRP A 51 -9.81 6.72 4.77
C TRP A 51 -8.36 7.14 4.57
N SER A 52 -7.48 6.61 5.41
CA SER A 52 -6.12 7.10 5.57
C SER A 52 -5.14 6.46 4.59
N TYR A 53 -4.25 7.26 4.02
CA TYR A 53 -3.18 6.74 3.17
C TYR A 53 -2.30 5.70 3.88
N CYS A 54 -2.15 5.81 5.19
CA CYS A 54 -1.39 4.89 6.03
C CYS A 54 -2.05 3.52 6.25
N ASP A 55 -3.32 3.33 5.88
CA ASP A 55 -4.03 2.06 6.06
C ASP A 55 -4.21 1.30 4.72
N TYR A 56 -4.39 2.02 3.61
CA TYR A 56 -4.83 1.42 2.35
C TYR A 56 -3.75 1.27 1.26
N PHE A 57 -2.58 1.87 1.41
CA PHE A 57 -1.56 1.94 0.34
C PHE A 57 -0.32 1.07 0.59
N TRP A 58 -0.49 -0.04 1.32
CA TRP A 58 0.61 -0.98 1.61
C TRP A 58 0.85 -2.00 0.49
N ALA A 59 -0.21 -2.48 -0.15
CA ALA A 59 -0.09 -3.47 -1.22
C ALA A 59 0.20 -2.79 -2.56
N ASP A 60 1.12 -3.37 -3.32
CA ASP A 60 1.39 -2.91 -4.67
C ASP A 60 0.18 -3.15 -5.58
N LYS A 61 -0.12 -2.15 -6.39
CA LYS A 61 -1.16 -2.23 -7.40
C LYS A 61 -0.58 -2.90 -8.66
N LYS A 62 -1.22 -3.95 -9.14
CA LYS A 62 -0.95 -4.49 -10.48
C LYS A 62 -1.48 -3.52 -11.54
N ASP A 63 -0.65 -3.21 -12.53
CA ASP A 63 -1.06 -2.45 -13.71
C ASP A 63 -2.24 -3.18 -14.39
N PRO A 64 -3.27 -2.48 -14.90
CA PRO A 64 -4.34 -3.10 -15.69
C PRO A 64 -3.83 -3.94 -16.87
N GLN A 65 -2.64 -3.66 -17.41
CA GLN A 65 -1.99 -4.46 -18.46
C GLN A 65 -1.18 -5.65 -17.93
N GLY A 66 -1.11 -5.83 -16.60
CA GLY A 66 -0.52 -7.00 -15.95
C GLY A 66 1.00 -7.12 -15.99
N ASN A 67 1.69 -6.23 -16.71
CA ASN A 67 3.13 -6.34 -16.97
C ASN A 67 4.03 -5.73 -15.88
N GLY A 68 3.46 -5.05 -14.88
CA GLY A 68 4.21 -4.43 -13.79
C GLY A 68 3.38 -4.23 -12.52
N THR A 69 4.08 -4.08 -11.40
CA THR A 69 3.51 -3.71 -10.09
C THR A 69 4.00 -2.32 -9.72
N VAL A 70 3.05 -1.44 -9.37
CA VAL A 70 3.34 -0.08 -8.90
C VAL A 70 3.13 -0.06 -7.39
N ALA A 71 4.12 0.45 -6.66
CA ALA A 71 4.03 0.58 -5.22
C ALA A 71 2.84 1.45 -4.81
N GLY A 72 2.18 1.14 -3.69
CA GLY A 72 1.07 1.96 -3.20
C GLY A 72 1.50 3.42 -2.94
N PHE A 73 2.73 3.64 -2.48
CA PHE A 73 3.29 4.97 -2.30
C PHE A 73 3.44 5.76 -3.62
N GLU A 74 3.83 5.09 -4.72
CA GLU A 74 3.93 5.72 -6.04
C GLU A 74 2.57 6.26 -6.52
N LEU A 75 1.46 5.59 -6.18
CA LEU A 75 0.12 6.13 -6.44
C LEU A 75 -0.12 7.46 -5.70
N LEU A 76 0.31 7.57 -4.45
CA LEU A 76 0.16 8.79 -3.66
C LEU A 76 1.00 9.93 -4.24
N LEU A 77 2.23 9.62 -4.65
CA LEU A 77 3.11 10.59 -5.30
C LEU A 77 2.50 11.10 -6.61
N GLN A 78 1.98 10.20 -7.46
CA GLN A 78 1.30 10.58 -8.70
C GLN A 78 0.08 11.46 -8.44
N LYS A 79 -0.71 11.18 -7.39
CA LYS A 79 -1.84 12.04 -6.99
C LYS A 79 -1.36 13.45 -6.63
N GLN A 80 -0.27 13.56 -5.88
CA GLN A 80 0.30 14.85 -5.49
C GLN A 80 0.79 15.65 -6.70
N LEU A 81 1.49 15.00 -7.64
CA LEU A 81 1.95 15.64 -8.88
C LEU A 81 0.78 16.12 -9.74
N LYS A 82 -0.28 15.30 -9.88
CA LYS A 82 -1.49 15.69 -10.60
C LYS A 82 -2.17 16.88 -9.94
N GLY A 83 -2.25 16.93 -8.61
CA GLY A 83 -2.79 18.08 -7.88
C GLY A 83 -2.06 19.38 -8.22
N LYS A 84 -0.71 19.34 -8.25
CA LYS A 84 0.12 20.49 -8.67
C LYS A 84 -0.12 20.87 -10.13
N GLN A 85 -0.20 19.90 -11.03
CA GLN A 85 -0.45 20.14 -12.44
C GLN A 85 -1.81 20.83 -12.64
N MET A 86 -2.86 20.33 -11.98
CA MET A 86 -4.19 20.94 -12.05
C MET A 86 -4.22 22.34 -11.46
N GLN A 87 -3.51 22.59 -10.36
CA GLN A 87 -3.39 23.94 -9.78
C GLN A 87 -2.74 24.92 -10.77
N LYS A 88 -1.70 24.47 -11.49
CA LYS A 88 -1.05 25.27 -12.53
C LYS A 88 -2.00 25.55 -13.70
N GLU A 89 -2.61 24.52 -14.26
CA GLU A 89 -3.57 24.67 -15.38
C GLU A 89 -4.74 25.59 -15.02
N MET A 90 -5.26 25.48 -13.79
CA MET A 90 -6.32 26.38 -13.31
C MET A 90 -5.83 27.84 -13.25
N SER A 91 -4.61 28.08 -12.77
CA SER A 91 -4.04 29.43 -12.74
C SER A 91 -3.81 30.01 -14.13
N GLU A 92 -3.37 29.19 -15.08
CA GLU A 92 -3.17 29.58 -16.49
C GLU A 92 -4.51 29.93 -17.15
N PHE A 93 -5.53 29.11 -16.90
CA PHE A 93 -6.88 29.33 -17.41
C PHE A 93 -7.49 30.65 -16.91
N ILE A 94 -7.33 30.98 -15.63
CA ILE A 94 -7.83 32.26 -15.09
C ILE A 94 -7.04 33.45 -15.63
N ARG A 95 -5.74 33.32 -15.87
CA ARG A 95 -4.90 34.40 -16.44
C ARG A 95 -5.24 34.73 -17.89
N GLU A 96 -5.69 33.75 -18.66
CA GLU A 96 -6.07 33.92 -20.08
C GLU A 96 -7.49 34.49 -20.27
N ARG A 97 -8.26 34.66 -19.18
CA ARG A 97 -9.63 35.21 -19.16
C ARG A 97 -9.65 36.66 -18.72
#